data_AF-A0A2U1SZH6-F1
#
_entry.id   AF-A0A2U1SZH6-F1
#
_cell.length_a   1.000
_cell.length_b   1.000
_cell.length_c   1.000
_cell.angle_alpha   90.00
_cell.angle_beta   90.00
_cell.angle_gamma   90.00
#
_symmetry.space_group_name_H-M   'P 1'
#
loop_
_entity.id
_entity.type
_entity.pdbx_description
1 polymer ?
#
loop_
_entity_poly.entity_id
_entity_poly.type
_entity_poly.pdbx_seq_one_letter_code
_entity_poly.pdbx_strand_id
1 'polypeptide(L)'
;MTTLKRNLIMALTLSFLVVACAQVEPSALIVAAVAAVAISALLGSRQAALALVGHEITIGNRAREHRDALSVTPSPQHPDTAGRTRSRAPARQLPAA
;
A
#
# COMPACT_ATOMS: atom_id res chain seq x y z
N MET A 1 -12.40 -1.43 14.00
CA MET A 1 -12.39 -2.90 13.77
C MET A 1 -13.40 -3.31 12.68
N THR A 2 -13.39 -2.70 11.50
CA THR A 2 -14.68 -2.13 11.04
C THR A 2 -15.47 -2.90 9.97
N THR A 3 -14.88 -3.59 9.01
CA THR A 3 -15.69 -4.23 7.94
C THR A 3 -15.21 -5.63 7.60
N LEU A 4 -13.89 -5.85 7.58
CA LEU A 4 -13.30 -7.15 7.32
C LEU A 4 -13.70 -8.20 8.37
N LYS A 5 -13.51 -7.86 9.66
CA LYS A 5 -13.92 -8.74 10.78
C LYS A 5 -15.42 -9.03 10.75
N ARG A 6 -16.24 -8.03 10.44
CA ARG A 6 -17.70 -8.17 10.34
C ARG A 6 -18.10 -9.12 9.21
N ASN A 7 -17.50 -8.97 8.02
CA ASN A 7 -17.79 -9.82 6.87
C ASN A 7 -17.31 -11.26 7.09
N LEU A 8 -16.15 -11.44 7.72
CA LEU A 8 -15.64 -12.76 8.09
C LEU A 8 -16.56 -13.46 9.10
N ILE A 9 -16.99 -12.73 10.14
CA ILE A 9 -17.94 -13.24 11.14
C ILE A 9 -19.26 -13.62 10.46
N MET A 10 -19.78 -12.77 9.58
CA MET A 10 -20.99 -13.07 8.81
C MET A 10 -20.85 -14.33 7.93
N ALA A 11 -19.72 -14.51 7.26
CA ALA A 11 -19.49 -15.68 6.42
C ALA A 11 -19.41 -16.97 7.26
N LEU A 12 -18.75 -16.91 8.41
CA LEU A 12 -18.63 -18.02 9.36
C LEU A 12 -19.98 -18.36 10.03
N THR A 13 -20.77 -17.36 10.40
CA THR A 13 -22.09 -17.61 10.99
C THR A 13 -23.07 -18.15 9.96
N LEU A 14 -23.05 -17.64 8.73
CA LEU A 14 -23.89 -18.16 7.64
C LEU A 14 -23.53 -19.62 7.30
N SER A 15 -22.24 -19.95 7.19
CA SER A 15 -21.81 -21.32 6.91
C SER A 15 -22.19 -22.28 8.05
N PHE A 16 -22.03 -21.85 9.30
CA PHE A 16 -22.49 -22.62 10.46
C PHE A 16 -24.00 -22.86 10.45
N LEU A 17 -24.79 -21.86 10.04
CA LEU A 17 -26.25 -21.94 9.97
C LEU A 17 -26.72 -22.89 8.86
N VAL A 18 -26.03 -22.91 7.71
CA VAL A 18 -26.25 -23.91 6.64
C VAL A 18 -25.99 -25.32 7.16
N VAL A 19 -24.91 -25.52 7.92
CA VAL A 19 -24.57 -26.82 8.52
C VAL A 19 -25.58 -27.23 9.59
N ALA A 20 -26.05 -26.29 10.42
CA ALA A 20 -27.03 -26.57 11.48
C ALA A 20 -28.43 -26.90 10.93
N CYS A 21 -28.80 -26.35 9.77
CA CYS A 21 -30.10 -26.61 9.14
C CYS A 21 -30.11 -27.85 8.24
N ALA A 22 -28.96 -28.33 7.76
CA ALA A 22 -28.88 -29.55 6.97
C ALA A 22 -28.88 -30.76 7.92
N GLN A 23 -29.95 -31.57 7.92
CA GLN A 23 -29.92 -32.90 8.55
C GLN A 23 -28.81 -33.71 7.84
N VAL A 24 -27.76 -34.06 8.59
CA VAL A 24 -26.39 -34.20 8.07
C VAL A 24 -26.17 -35.50 7.29
N GLU A 25 -26.32 -35.43 5.98
CA GLU A 25 -25.59 -36.26 5.03
C GLU A 25 -24.13 -35.77 4.96
N PRO A 26 -23.10 -36.64 5.11
CA PRO A 26 -21.68 -36.25 5.12
C PRO A 26 -21.25 -35.45 3.88
N SER A 27 -21.92 -35.68 2.76
CA SER A 27 -21.71 -35.01 1.48
C SER A 27 -22.02 -33.50 1.55
N ALA A 28 -23.08 -33.09 2.26
CA ALA A 28 -23.49 -31.69 2.38
C ALA A 28 -22.50 -30.86 3.23
N LEU A 29 -21.89 -31.47 4.25
CA LEU A 29 -20.84 -30.84 5.05
C LEU A 29 -19.60 -30.50 4.23
N ILE A 30 -19.17 -31.43 3.37
CA ILE A 30 -17.99 -31.24 2.51
C ILE A 30 -18.26 -30.08 1.54
N VAL A 31 -19.44 -30.04 0.92
CA VAL A 31 -19.81 -28.96 0.00
C VAL A 31 -19.83 -27.60 0.72
N ALA A 32 -20.43 -27.53 1.92
CA ALA A 32 -20.46 -26.31 2.71
C ALA A 32 -19.06 -25.85 3.12
N ALA A 33 -18.17 -26.77 3.52
CA ALA A 33 -16.79 -26.46 3.87
C ALA A 33 -16.00 -25.94 2.66
N VAL A 34 -16.11 -26.58 1.50
CA VAL A 34 -15.46 -26.14 0.26
C VAL A 34 -15.98 -24.77 -0.16
N ALA A 35 -17.30 -24.54 -0.10
CA ALA A 35 -17.89 -23.24 -0.41
C ALA A 35 -17.39 -22.15 0.56
N ALA A 36 -17.32 -22.43 1.86
CA ALA A 36 -16.83 -21.49 2.86
C ALA A 36 -15.35 -21.11 2.62
N VAL A 37 -14.51 -22.09 2.27
CA VAL A 37 -13.11 -21.86 1.92
C VAL A 37 -12.99 -21.01 0.65
N ALA A 38 -13.76 -21.34 -0.40
CA ALA A 38 -13.73 -20.59 -1.66
C ALA A 38 -14.17 -19.13 -1.47
N ILE A 39 -15.25 -18.89 -0.73
CA ILE A 39 -15.74 -17.54 -0.42
C ILE A 39 -14.71 -16.76 0.39
N SER A 40 -14.09 -17.41 1.38
CA SER A 40 -13.05 -16.79 2.21
C SER A 40 -11.81 -16.42 1.40
N ALA A 41 -11.38 -17.30 0.49
CA ALA A 41 -10.25 -17.05 -0.40
C ALA A 41 -10.52 -15.90 -1.37
N LEU A 42 -11.73 -15.83 -1.94
CA LEU A 42 -12.15 -14.75 -2.84
C LEU A 42 -12.18 -13.39 -2.11
N LEU A 43 -12.75 -13.36 -0.91
CA LEU A 43 -12.77 -12.16 -0.09
C LEU A 43 -11.36 -11.74 0.34
N GLY A 44 -10.52 -12.70 0.74
CA GLY A 44 -9.14 -12.46 1.12
C GLY A 44 -8.30 -11.91 -0.03
N SER A 45 -8.38 -12.51 -1.22
CA SER A 45 -7.62 -12.07 -2.40
C SER A 45 -8.02 -10.66 -2.85
N ARG A 46 -9.32 -10.35 -2.87
CA ARG A 46 -9.81 -9.01 -3.18
C ARG A 46 -9.26 -7.97 -2.21
N GLN A 47 -9.23 -8.27 -0.92
CA GLN A 47 -8.75 -7.34 0.09
C GLN A 47 -7.23 -7.17 0.03
N ALA A 48 -6.48 -8.25 -0.23
CA ALA A 48 -5.05 -8.17 -0.47
C ALA A 48 -4.73 -7.30 -1.69
N ALA A 49 -5.46 -7.46 -2.79
CA ALA A 49 -5.30 -6.63 -3.99
C ALA A 49 -5.56 -5.14 -3.70
N LEU A 50 -6.64 -4.82 -2.97
CA LEU A 50 -6.93 -3.44 -2.57
C LEU A 50 -5.84 -2.85 -1.66
N ALA A 51 -5.31 -3.65 -0.73
CA ALA A 51 -4.23 -3.22 0.14
C ALA A 51 -2.94 -2.93 -0.63
N LEU A 52 -2.60 -3.76 -1.63
CA LEU A 52 -1.43 -3.55 -2.50
C LEU A 52 -1.55 -2.24 -3.30
N VAL A 53 -2.72 -2.01 -3.93
CA VAL A 53 -2.97 -0.76 -4.67
C VAL A 53 -2.89 0.46 -3.74
N GLY A 54 -3.47 0.38 -2.55
CA GLY A 54 -3.39 1.47 -1.56
C GLY A 54 -1.96 1.75 -1.10
N HIS A 55 -1.13 0.71 -0.98
CA HIS A 55 0.28 0.85 -0.62
C HIS A 55 1.08 1.55 -1.73
N GLU A 56 0.87 1.15 -2.99
CA GLU A 56 1.51 1.77 -4.15
C GLU A 56 1.16 3.27 -4.28
N ILE A 57 -0.11 3.63 -4.08
CA ILE A 57 -0.56 5.03 -4.06
C ILE A 57 0.15 5.81 -2.95
N THR A 58 0.32 5.20 -1.77
CA THR A 58 1.00 5.85 -0.63
C THR A 58 2.49 6.09 -0.94
N ILE A 59 3.18 5.13 -1.56
CA ILE A 59 4.58 5.29 -1.99
C ILE A 59 4.67 6.39 -3.05
N GLY A 60 3.76 6.41 -4.02
CA GLY A 60 3.69 7.42 -5.08
C GLY A 60 3.50 8.83 -4.52
N ASN A 61 2.60 8.99 -3.55
CA ASN A 61 2.38 10.27 -2.86
C ASN A 61 3.62 10.71 -2.09
N ARG A 62 4.26 9.82 -1.30
CA ARG A 62 5.49 10.15 -0.57
C ARG A 62 6.63 10.57 -1.52
N ALA A 63 6.77 9.88 -2.65
CA ALA A 63 7.78 10.23 -3.65
C ALA A 63 7.48 11.58 -4.31
N ARG A 64 6.21 11.91 -4.54
CA ARG A 64 5.79 13.23 -5.03
C ARG A 64 6.07 14.31 -3.99
N GLU A 65 5.63 14.13 -2.75
CA GLU A 65 5.88 15.06 -1.63
C GLU A 65 7.38 15.31 -1.43
N HIS A 66 8.21 14.28 -1.55
CA HIS A 66 9.66 14.42 -1.45
C HIS A 66 10.25 15.26 -2.59
N ARG A 67 9.80 15.04 -3.84
CA ARG A 67 10.23 15.87 -4.97
C ARG A 67 9.78 17.31 -4.84
N ASP A 68 8.54 17.53 -4.39
CA ASP A 68 8.01 18.86 -4.16
C ASP A 68 8.83 19.58 -3.06
N ALA A 69 9.17 18.89 -1.97
CA ALA A 69 10.04 19.43 -0.92
C ALA A 69 11.44 19.81 -1.44
N LEU A 70 12.05 18.96 -2.29
CA LEU A 70 13.32 19.28 -2.94
C LEU A 70 13.22 20.45 -3.92
N SER A 71 12.08 20.61 -4.60
CA SER A 71 11.88 21.70 -5.57
C SER A 71 11.81 23.09 -4.92
N VAL A 72 11.36 23.17 -3.67
CA VAL A 72 11.30 24.41 -2.89
C VAL A 72 12.61 24.68 -2.16
N THR A 73 13.49 23.67 -2.05
CA THR A 73 14.77 23.82 -1.37
C THR A 73 15.78 24.49 -2.30
N PRO A 74 16.36 25.64 -1.94
CA PRO A 74 17.32 26.34 -2.79
C PRO A 74 18.52 25.44 -3.07
N SER A 75 18.98 25.45 -4.33
CA SER A 75 20.16 24.68 -4.73
C SER A 75 21.37 25.06 -3.87
N PRO A 76 22.23 24.10 -3.48
CA PRO A 76 23.42 24.41 -2.69
C PRO A 76 24.29 25.45 -3.40
N GLN A 77 24.70 26.47 -2.66
CA GLN A 77 25.41 27.64 -3.21
C GLN A 77 26.93 27.49 -3.22
N HIS A 78 27.47 26.40 -2.66
CA HIS A 78 28.91 26.24 -2.54
C HIS A 78 29.57 26.00 -3.91
N PRO A 79 30.72 26.63 -4.21
CA PRO A 79 31.43 26.41 -5.46
C PRO A 79 31.87 24.95 -5.68
N ASP A 80 32.04 24.19 -4.61
CA ASP A 80 32.41 22.76 -4.64
C ASP A 80 31.21 21.81 -4.50
N THR A 81 29.98 22.28 -4.70
CA THR A 81 28.82 21.38 -4.74
C THR A 81 28.97 20.37 -5.87
N ALA A 82 28.87 19.08 -5.54
CA ALA A 82 28.95 17.99 -6.52
C ALA A 82 27.92 18.17 -7.64
N GLY A 83 28.34 18.00 -8.90
CA GLY A 83 27.49 18.20 -10.08
C GLY A 83 27.33 19.66 -10.52
N ARG A 84 27.82 20.65 -9.75
CA ARG A 84 27.83 22.06 -10.19
C ARG A 84 28.97 22.28 -11.17
N THR A 85 28.67 22.78 -12.36
CA THR A 85 29.69 23.25 -13.30
C THR A 85 30.46 24.41 -12.67
N ARG A 86 31.75 24.19 -12.38
CA ARG A 86 32.65 25.27 -11.97
C ARG A 86 32.76 26.27 -13.13
N SER A 87 32.55 27.55 -12.82
CA SER A 87 32.86 28.62 -13.77
C SER A 87 34.34 28.55 -14.11
N ARG A 88 34.67 28.48 -15.41
CA ARG A 88 36.06 28.56 -15.90
C ARG A 88 36.55 30.00 -16.01
N ALA A 89 35.70 30.98 -15.73
CA ALA A 89 36.09 32.37 -15.79
C ALA A 89 37.06 32.70 -14.63
N PRO A 90 38.16 33.42 -14.88
CA PRO A 90 39.05 33.86 -13.82
C PRO A 90 38.26 34.71 -12.83
N ALA A 91 38.26 34.30 -11.56
CA ALA A 91 37.61 35.08 -10.50
C ALA A 91 38.35 36.41 -10.34
N ARG A 92 37.61 37.52 -10.42
CA ARG A 92 38.14 38.86 -10.17
C ARG A 92 38.59 38.90 -8.70
N GLN A 93 39.89 39.03 -8.45
CA GLN A 93 40.42 39.17 -7.10
C GLN A 93 39.88 40.46 -6.49
N LEU A 94 38.97 40.36 -5.52
CA LEU A 94 38.57 41.47 -4.68
C LEU A 94 39.63 41.67 -3.60
N PRO A 95 40.20 42.86 -3.44
CA PRO A 95 41.17 43.13 -2.38
C PRO A 95 40.49 42.94 -1.02
N ALA A 96 41.19 42.26 -0.10
CA ALA A 96 40.76 42.14 1.29
C ALA A 96 40.80 43.53 1.95
N ALA A 97 39.71 43.90 2.62
CA ALA A 97 39.59 45.11 3.42
C ALA A 97 40.27 44.95 4.79
#